data_AF-A0A349N894-F1
#
_entry.id   AF-A0A349N894-F1
#
_cell.length_a   1.000
_cell.length_b   1.000
_cell.length_c   1.000
_cell.angle_alpha   90.00
_cell.angle_beta   90.00
_cell.angle_gamma   90.00
#
_symmetry.space_group_name_H-M   'P 1'
#
loop_
_entity.id
_entity.type
_entity.pdbx_description
1 polymer ?
#
loop_
_entity_poly.entity_id
_entity_poly.type
_entity_poly.pdbx_seq_one_letter_code
_entity_poly.pdbx_strand_id
1 'polypeptide(L)'
;QLDIEPLDGGDIVRCHQRANLPALVTGDRVVWEAGDDGVGVVLALGERRSVFARPVFGGVVKPMAANIDVVLVVLAPTPMPMANLIDRYLVAIETLGLQPMLILNKSDLKSQCEDLDRLEAMLEIYRSLDYPVLEVSATTGDGLSVLADALQGITTVLVGQSGVGKSSLVNALGVDKALAPVGGLSTVHDKGMHTTTTSRLFHLAGFDLIDSPGIREFGLGHISPQQVFDGFVELRALAGQCKFRDCAHQGEPDCALQAAVEAGTIHEDRLSSYFQILDSL
;
A
#
# COMPACT_ATOMS: atom_id res chain seq x y z
N GLN A 1 3.03 25.31 -7.57
CA GLN A 1 4.49 25.13 -7.57
C GLN A 1 4.77 23.76 -6.98
N LEU A 2 5.79 23.09 -7.48
CA LEU A 2 6.18 21.73 -7.12
C LEU A 2 7.65 21.77 -6.70
N ASP A 3 8.01 20.96 -5.72
CA ASP A 3 9.41 20.76 -5.35
C ASP A 3 9.98 19.65 -6.24
N ILE A 4 11.04 19.94 -6.99
CA ILE A 4 11.72 18.99 -7.89
C ILE A 4 13.10 18.70 -7.32
N GLU A 5 13.40 17.41 -7.19
CA GLU A 5 14.71 16.92 -6.77
C GLU A 5 15.54 16.54 -8.00
N PRO A 6 16.70 17.19 -8.21
CA PRO A 6 17.61 16.84 -9.29
C PRO A 6 18.22 15.45 -9.07
N LEU A 7 18.16 14.58 -10.09
CA LEU A 7 18.69 13.21 -10.00
C LEU A 7 20.22 13.15 -9.87
N ASP A 8 20.92 14.25 -10.16
CA ASP A 8 22.36 14.42 -10.01
C ASP A 8 22.78 14.86 -8.60
N GLY A 9 21.84 14.92 -7.65
CA GLY A 9 22.12 15.21 -6.24
C GLY A 9 22.24 16.70 -5.92
N GLY A 10 21.63 17.56 -6.73
CA GLY A 10 21.53 19.00 -6.46
C GLY A 10 20.47 19.35 -5.40
N ASP A 11 20.44 20.62 -4.99
CA ASP A 11 19.41 21.12 -4.07
C ASP A 11 18.00 21.06 -4.69
N ILE A 12 16.99 20.88 -3.84
CA ILE A 12 15.58 20.89 -4.27
C ILE A 12 15.23 22.25 -4.89
N VAL A 13 14.70 22.22 -6.11
CA VAL A 13 14.31 23.41 -6.86
C VAL A 13 12.79 23.52 -6.94
N ARG A 14 12.26 24.67 -6.54
CA ARG A 14 10.84 24.98 -6.75
C ARG A 14 10.58 25.26 -8.21
N CYS A 15 9.64 24.53 -8.80
CA CYS A 15 9.28 24.66 -10.19
C CYS A 15 7.80 25.02 -10.41
N HIS A 16 7.54 25.77 -11.47
CA HIS A 16 6.20 25.94 -12.02
C HIS A 16 5.87 24.80 -13.00
N GLN A 17 4.62 24.35 -12.98
CA GLN A 17 4.10 23.42 -13.96
C GLN A 17 3.51 24.19 -15.15
N ARG A 18 3.85 23.80 -16.38
CA ARG A 18 3.19 24.32 -17.58
C ARG A 18 1.74 23.80 -17.67
N ALA A 19 0.81 24.66 -18.11
CA ALA A 19 -0.62 24.36 -18.14
C ALA A 19 -1.01 23.18 -19.05
N ASN A 20 -0.15 22.80 -20.01
CA ASN A 20 -0.37 21.69 -20.93
C ASN A 20 0.03 20.32 -20.35
N LEU A 21 0.67 20.28 -19.18
CA LEU A 21 1.07 19.03 -18.55
C LEU A 21 -0.09 18.43 -17.73
N PRO A 22 -0.25 17.10 -17.73
CA PRO A 22 -1.21 16.43 -16.86
C PRO A 22 -0.87 16.65 -15.38
N ALA A 23 -1.79 16.32 -14.48
CA ALA A 23 -1.56 16.46 -13.03
C ALA A 23 -0.30 15.67 -12.60
N LEU A 24 0.68 16.38 -12.06
CA LEU A 24 1.91 15.81 -11.52
C LEU A 24 1.71 15.36 -10.07
N VAL A 25 2.35 14.26 -9.71
CA VAL A 25 2.27 13.64 -8.38
C VAL A 25 3.65 13.25 -7.88
N THR A 26 3.75 13.01 -6.57
CA THR A 26 4.98 12.52 -5.95
C THR A 26 5.42 11.20 -6.59
N GLY A 27 6.71 11.09 -6.89
CA GLY A 27 7.30 9.96 -7.60
C GLY A 27 7.34 10.11 -9.14
N ASP A 28 6.71 11.14 -9.71
CA ASP A 28 6.85 11.42 -11.14
C ASP A 28 8.30 11.78 -11.51
N ARG A 29 8.77 11.20 -12.62
CA ARG A 29 10.03 11.61 -13.25
C ARG A 29 9.73 12.70 -14.26
N VAL A 30 10.37 13.85 -14.13
CA VAL A 30 10.10 15.00 -14.98
C VAL A 30 11.37 15.56 -15.61
N VAL A 31 11.21 16.18 -16.77
CA VAL A 31 12.23 17.05 -17.37
C VAL A 31 11.91 18.47 -16.95
N TRP A 32 12.87 19.16 -16.36
CA TRP A 32 12.73 20.53 -15.90
C TRP A 32 13.95 21.37 -16.30
N GLU A 33 13.79 22.68 -16.26
CA GLU A 33 14.85 23.64 -16.55
C GLU A 33 14.87 24.70 -15.45
N ALA A 34 16.06 25.10 -15.01
CA ALA A 34 16.22 26.16 -14.03
C ALA A 34 15.85 27.51 -14.65
N GLY A 35 15.08 28.31 -13.91
CA GLY A 35 14.80 29.70 -14.29
C GLY A 35 15.86 30.65 -13.76
N ASP A 36 16.02 31.78 -14.44
CA ASP A 36 16.97 32.83 -14.06
C ASP A 36 16.65 33.50 -12.71
N ASP A 37 15.41 33.37 -12.22
CA ASP A 37 14.90 33.91 -10.96
C ASP A 37 14.98 32.92 -9.78
N GLY A 38 15.63 31.77 -9.97
CA GLY A 38 15.72 30.71 -8.98
C GLY A 38 14.48 29.81 -8.89
N VAL A 39 13.50 29.99 -9.79
CA VAL A 39 12.31 29.13 -9.90
C VAL A 39 12.34 28.40 -11.24
N GLY A 40 12.39 27.08 -11.22
CA GLY A 40 12.42 26.27 -12.43
C GLY A 40 11.06 26.14 -13.14
N VAL A 41 11.07 25.51 -14.31
CA VAL A 41 9.87 25.16 -15.07
C VAL A 41 9.90 23.70 -15.45
N VAL A 42 8.83 22.97 -15.17
CA VAL A 42 8.65 21.59 -15.64
C VAL A 42 8.28 21.62 -17.12
N LEU A 43 9.11 20.97 -17.94
CA LEU A 43 8.99 20.92 -19.39
C LEU A 43 8.18 19.71 -19.86
N ALA A 44 8.40 18.54 -19.23
CA ALA A 44 7.77 17.29 -19.62
C ALA A 44 7.60 16.32 -18.44
N LEU A 45 6.60 15.45 -18.54
CA LEU A 45 6.40 14.29 -17.66
C LEU A 45 6.91 13.04 -18.38
N GLY A 46 7.73 12.25 -17.70
CA GLY A 46 8.14 10.92 -18.14
C GLY A 46 7.04 9.87 -17.99
N GLU A 47 7.21 8.74 -18.67
CA GLU A 47 6.25 7.64 -18.58
C GLU A 47 6.16 7.07 -17.16
N ARG A 48 4.94 6.88 -16.66
CA ARG A 48 4.70 6.29 -15.34
C ARG A 48 4.71 4.78 -15.46
N ARG A 49 5.58 4.12 -14.68
CA ARG A 49 5.62 2.65 -14.55
C ARG A 49 4.41 2.12 -13.78
N SER A 50 3.95 2.89 -12.80
CA SER A 50 2.76 2.60 -12.00
C SER A 50 2.11 3.89 -11.55
N VAL A 51 0.81 3.82 -11.25
CA VAL A 51 0.03 4.97 -10.77
C VAL A 51 -0.84 4.51 -9.62
N PHE A 52 -0.58 5.06 -8.44
CA PHE A 52 -1.52 4.96 -7.34
C PHE A 52 -2.51 6.10 -7.46
N ALA A 53 -3.77 5.77 -7.74
CA ALA A 53 -4.81 6.76 -7.93
C ALA A 53 -6.02 6.49 -7.04
N ARG A 54 -6.60 7.58 -6.54
CA ARG A 54 -7.83 7.55 -5.77
C ARG A 54 -8.97 8.06 -6.63
N PRO A 55 -10.08 7.32 -6.72
CA PRO A 55 -11.25 7.83 -7.40
C PRO A 55 -11.96 8.85 -6.51
N VAL A 56 -12.47 9.90 -7.12
CA VAL A 56 -13.18 11.01 -6.47
C VAL A 56 -14.60 11.11 -6.99
N PHE A 57 -15.44 11.86 -6.27
CA PHE A 57 -16.85 12.06 -6.62
C PHE A 57 -17.00 12.53 -8.08
N GLY A 58 -17.92 11.92 -8.82
CA GLY A 58 -18.12 12.18 -10.25
C GLY A 58 -17.30 11.28 -11.19
N GLY A 59 -16.66 10.22 -10.69
CA GLY A 59 -15.97 9.21 -11.51
C GLY A 59 -14.59 9.64 -12.03
N VAL A 60 -14.10 10.80 -11.59
CA VAL A 60 -12.76 11.27 -11.91
C VAL A 60 -11.76 10.49 -11.05
N VAL A 61 -10.70 9.97 -11.66
CA VAL A 61 -9.61 9.31 -10.95
C VAL A 61 -8.49 10.32 -10.75
N LYS A 62 -8.13 10.60 -9.49
CA LYS A 62 -7.06 11.53 -9.15
C LYS A 62 -5.79 10.75 -8.77
N PRO A 63 -4.70 10.85 -9.55
CA PRO A 63 -3.44 10.22 -9.16
C PRO A 63 -2.94 10.87 -7.85
N MET A 64 -2.34 10.06 -6.98
CA MET A 64 -1.78 10.49 -5.70
C MET A 64 -0.27 10.29 -5.62
N ALA A 65 0.23 9.23 -6.26
CA ALA A 65 1.63 8.90 -6.39
C ALA A 65 1.87 8.07 -7.65
N ALA A 66 3.10 8.08 -8.15
CA ALA A 66 3.51 7.33 -9.33
C ALA A 66 4.84 6.61 -9.09
N ASN A 67 5.14 5.63 -9.94
CA ASN A 67 6.39 4.89 -9.92
C ASN A 67 6.68 4.17 -8.59
N ILE A 68 5.63 3.68 -7.94
CA ILE A 68 5.70 2.78 -6.79
C ILE A 68 5.96 1.35 -7.29
N ASP A 69 6.91 0.65 -6.70
CA ASP A 69 7.21 -0.75 -7.03
C ASP A 69 6.52 -1.71 -6.04
N VAL A 70 6.54 -1.39 -4.74
CA VAL A 70 6.00 -2.24 -3.66
C VAL A 70 5.08 -1.46 -2.71
N VAL A 71 4.03 -2.11 -2.21
CA VAL A 71 3.16 -1.59 -1.14
C VAL A 71 3.34 -2.45 0.11
N LEU A 72 3.83 -1.84 1.19
CA LEU A 72 3.97 -2.49 2.49
C LEU A 72 2.66 -2.42 3.27
N VAL A 73 2.03 -3.57 3.46
CA VAL A 73 0.83 -3.72 4.30
C VAL A 73 1.29 -3.98 5.73
N VAL A 74 1.29 -2.94 6.56
CA VAL A 74 1.81 -3.01 7.93
C VAL A 74 0.72 -3.48 8.90
N LEU A 75 1.04 -4.57 9.58
CA LEU A 75 0.24 -5.25 10.60
C LEU A 75 0.96 -5.17 11.95
N ALA A 76 0.28 -5.56 13.03
CA ALA A 76 0.87 -5.76 14.34
C ALA A 76 0.15 -6.88 15.08
N PRO A 77 0.78 -7.56 16.05
CA PRO A 77 0.09 -8.52 16.92
C PRO A 77 -1.06 -7.88 17.72
N THR A 78 -0.90 -6.59 18.06
CA THR A 78 -1.91 -5.80 18.79
C THR A 78 -1.99 -4.38 18.19
N PRO A 79 -3.19 -3.93 17.73
CA PRO A 79 -4.46 -4.66 17.71
C PRO A 79 -4.42 -5.85 16.72
N MET A 80 -5.21 -6.89 17.00
CA MET A 80 -5.28 -8.10 16.17
C MET A 80 -5.66 -7.72 14.73
N PRO A 81 -4.91 -8.17 13.70
CA PRO A 81 -5.23 -7.85 12.32
C PRO A 81 -6.54 -8.53 11.90
N MET A 82 -7.32 -7.84 11.07
CA MET A 82 -8.56 -8.36 10.50
C MET A 82 -8.29 -8.85 9.07
N ALA A 83 -8.55 -10.13 8.79
CA ALA A 83 -8.34 -10.73 7.46
C ALA A 83 -9.03 -9.91 6.35
N ASN A 84 -10.30 -9.54 6.52
CA ASN A 84 -11.04 -8.72 5.56
C ASN A 84 -10.34 -7.38 5.26
N LEU A 85 -9.69 -6.74 6.24
CA LEU A 85 -8.94 -5.51 5.98
C LEU A 85 -7.65 -5.76 5.20
N ILE A 86 -6.93 -6.84 5.50
CA ILE A 86 -5.73 -7.24 4.74
C ILE A 86 -6.12 -7.52 3.29
N ASP A 87 -7.17 -8.30 3.09
CA ASP A 87 -7.68 -8.69 1.78
C ASP A 87 -8.12 -7.49 0.95
N ARG A 88 -8.74 -6.49 1.57
CA ARG A 88 -9.03 -5.20 0.92
C ARG A 88 -7.77 -4.51 0.42
N TYR A 89 -6.69 -4.50 1.20
CA TYR A 89 -5.44 -3.95 0.71
C TYR A 89 -4.90 -4.77 -0.45
N LEU A 90 -4.85 -6.10 -0.32
CA LEU A 90 -4.32 -6.99 -1.36
C LEU A 90 -5.09 -6.84 -2.68
N VAL A 91 -6.42 -6.91 -2.65
CA VAL A 91 -7.28 -6.72 -3.84
C VAL A 91 -6.99 -5.38 -4.51
N ALA A 92 -6.87 -4.32 -3.73
CA ALA A 92 -6.66 -2.99 -4.27
C ALA A 92 -5.22 -2.81 -4.83
N ILE A 93 -4.22 -3.43 -4.20
CA ILE A 93 -2.82 -3.44 -4.67
C ILE A 93 -2.71 -4.25 -5.98
N GLU A 94 -3.31 -5.44 -6.03
CA GLU A 94 -3.36 -6.30 -7.22
C GLU A 94 -4.07 -5.63 -8.40
N THR A 95 -5.18 -4.93 -8.13
CA THR A 95 -5.93 -4.18 -9.16
C THR A 95 -5.07 -3.04 -9.76
N LEU A 96 -4.14 -2.49 -9.00
CA LEU A 96 -3.19 -1.47 -9.45
C LEU A 96 -1.94 -2.06 -10.12
N GLY A 97 -1.80 -3.40 -10.17
CA GLY A 97 -0.63 -4.09 -10.69
C GLY A 97 0.64 -3.84 -9.86
N LEU A 98 0.48 -3.47 -8.59
CA LEU A 98 1.57 -3.24 -7.64
C LEU A 98 1.88 -4.54 -6.88
N GLN A 99 3.08 -4.64 -6.30
CA GLN A 99 3.47 -5.81 -5.51
C GLN A 99 3.16 -5.60 -4.02
N PRO A 100 2.31 -6.41 -3.39
CA PRO A 100 2.09 -6.34 -1.94
C PRO A 100 3.20 -7.07 -1.17
N MET A 101 3.56 -6.54 -0.01
CA MET A 101 4.39 -7.23 0.99
C MET A 101 3.82 -6.97 2.38
N LEU A 102 3.52 -8.03 3.12
CA LEU A 102 2.97 -7.94 4.47
C LEU A 102 4.09 -7.80 5.48
N ILE A 103 3.98 -6.80 6.36
CA ILE A 103 4.96 -6.52 7.40
C ILE A 103 4.28 -6.65 8.76
N LEU A 104 4.57 -7.72 9.50
CA LEU A 104 4.16 -7.83 10.91
C LEU A 104 5.15 -7.04 11.77
N ASN A 105 4.82 -5.79 12.07
CA ASN A 105 5.59 -4.95 12.97
C ASN A 105 5.30 -5.29 14.45
N LYS A 106 6.14 -4.79 15.36
CA LYS A 106 6.08 -5.07 16.80
C LYS A 106 6.16 -6.57 17.10
N SER A 107 7.01 -7.29 16.37
CA SER A 107 7.23 -8.73 16.59
C SER A 107 7.70 -9.06 18.01
N ASP A 108 8.33 -8.09 18.69
CA ASP A 108 8.70 -8.14 20.11
C ASP A 108 7.50 -8.35 21.05
N LEU A 109 6.28 -8.01 20.61
CA LEU A 109 5.04 -8.14 21.38
C LEU A 109 4.24 -9.41 21.05
N LYS A 110 4.74 -10.32 20.21
CA LYS A 110 4.02 -11.58 19.87
C LYS A 110 3.69 -12.43 21.09
N SER A 111 4.58 -12.45 22.08
CA SER A 111 4.36 -13.15 23.37
C SER A 111 3.22 -12.58 24.20
N GLN A 112 2.79 -11.34 23.90
CA GLN A 112 1.69 -10.64 24.56
C GLN A 112 0.43 -10.62 23.69
N CYS A 113 0.44 -11.26 22.52
CA CYS A 113 -0.73 -11.40 21.67
C CYS A 113 -1.76 -12.29 22.37
N GLU A 114 -3.02 -11.85 22.39
CA GLU A 114 -4.11 -12.59 23.04
C GLU A 114 -4.35 -13.96 22.38
N ASP A 115 -4.08 -14.08 21.08
CA ASP A 115 -4.31 -15.28 20.28
C ASP A 115 -3.23 -15.43 19.19
N LEU A 116 -2.03 -15.84 19.64
CA LEU A 116 -0.87 -16.00 18.76
C LEU A 116 -1.09 -17.09 17.70
N ASP A 117 -1.74 -18.20 18.06
CA ASP A 117 -1.99 -19.30 17.13
C ASP A 117 -2.89 -18.85 15.97
N ARG A 118 -3.93 -18.05 16.27
CA ARG A 118 -4.77 -17.44 15.23
C ARG A 118 -3.99 -16.45 14.35
N LEU A 119 -3.08 -15.67 14.93
CA LEU A 119 -2.26 -14.74 14.16
C LEU A 119 -1.37 -15.49 13.18
N GLU A 120 -0.67 -16.53 13.63
CA GLU A 120 0.18 -17.35 12.77
C GLU A 120 -0.62 -18.09 11.69
N ALA A 121 -1.75 -18.70 12.05
CA ALA A 121 -2.63 -19.36 11.10
C ALA A 121 -3.07 -18.39 9.99
N MET A 122 -3.46 -17.16 10.37
CA MET A 122 -3.83 -16.12 9.41
C MET A 122 -2.65 -15.71 8.52
N LEU A 123 -1.45 -15.52 9.07
CA LEU A 123 -0.26 -15.17 8.27
C LEU A 123 0.13 -16.30 7.30
N GLU A 124 -0.03 -17.55 7.72
CA GLU A 124 0.28 -18.72 6.91
C GLU A 124 -0.60 -18.82 5.66
N ILE A 125 -1.86 -18.40 5.74
CA ILE A 125 -2.74 -18.29 4.56
C ILE A 125 -2.08 -17.41 3.50
N TYR A 126 -1.59 -16.22 3.87
CA TYR A 126 -0.95 -15.32 2.91
C TYR A 126 0.40 -15.85 2.40
N ARG A 127 1.19 -16.52 3.26
CA ARG A 127 2.44 -17.17 2.83
C ARG A 127 2.17 -18.28 1.81
N SER A 128 1.11 -19.06 2.00
CA SER A 128 0.69 -20.14 1.07
C SER A 128 0.23 -19.62 -0.30
N LEU A 129 -0.11 -18.32 -0.37
CA LEU A 129 -0.46 -17.60 -1.61
C LEU A 129 0.75 -16.86 -2.21
N ASP A 130 1.96 -17.19 -1.78
CA ASP A 130 3.23 -16.60 -2.21
C ASP A 130 3.40 -15.11 -1.90
N TYR A 131 2.58 -14.54 -1.01
CA TYR A 131 2.80 -13.18 -0.55
C TYR A 131 4.01 -13.11 0.39
N PRO A 132 4.96 -12.17 0.18
CA PRO A 132 6.06 -11.97 1.11
C PRO A 132 5.53 -11.49 2.46
N VAL A 133 5.86 -12.21 3.52
CA VAL A 133 5.54 -11.86 4.91
C VAL A 133 6.83 -11.72 5.70
N LEU A 134 7.11 -10.53 6.22
CA LEU A 134 8.27 -10.26 7.07
C LEU A 134 7.83 -9.83 8.46
N GLU A 135 8.52 -10.34 9.48
CA GLU A 135 8.35 -9.92 10.85
C GLU A 135 9.45 -8.95 11.25
N VAL A 136 9.06 -7.81 11.82
CA VAL A 136 9.99 -6.76 12.22
C VAL A 136 9.61 -6.15 13.56
N SER A 137 10.58 -5.56 14.23
CA SER A 137 10.32 -4.66 15.36
C SER A 137 11.04 -3.35 15.13
N ALA A 138 10.27 -2.29 14.91
CA ALA A 138 10.79 -0.94 14.91
C ALA A 138 11.40 -0.52 16.27
N THR A 139 11.06 -1.23 17.36
CA THR A 139 11.54 -0.93 18.71
C THR A 139 12.90 -1.57 18.98
N THR A 140 13.07 -2.86 18.67
CA THR A 140 14.31 -3.59 18.93
C THR A 140 15.30 -3.53 17.77
N GLY A 141 14.81 -3.22 16.56
CA GLY A 141 15.58 -3.28 15.32
C GLY A 141 15.53 -4.64 14.63
N ASP A 142 14.89 -5.64 15.24
CA ASP A 142 14.83 -7.00 14.69
C ASP A 142 14.13 -7.00 13.32
N GLY A 143 14.73 -7.70 12.35
CA GLY A 143 14.21 -7.82 10.98
C GLY A 143 14.35 -6.58 10.10
N LEU A 144 14.75 -5.42 10.64
CA LEU A 144 14.83 -4.18 9.85
C LEU A 144 15.92 -4.22 8.78
N SER A 145 17.05 -4.90 9.03
CA SER A 145 18.10 -5.07 8.02
C SER A 145 17.61 -5.89 6.82
N VAL A 146 16.91 -7.00 7.08
CA VAL A 146 16.32 -7.85 6.04
C VAL A 146 15.28 -7.08 5.23
N LEU A 147 14.45 -6.27 5.90
CA LEU A 147 13.50 -5.39 5.24
C LEU A 147 14.21 -4.34 4.38
N ALA A 148 15.24 -3.67 4.90
CA ALA A 148 15.99 -2.66 4.17
C ALA A 148 16.71 -3.24 2.94
N ASP A 149 17.23 -4.46 3.05
CA ASP A 149 17.86 -5.19 1.94
C ASP A 149 16.84 -5.55 0.86
N ALA A 150 15.65 -6.02 1.27
CA ALA A 150 14.55 -6.34 0.34
C ALA A 150 13.99 -5.10 -0.39
N LEU A 151 14.16 -3.91 0.19
CA LEU A 151 13.70 -2.64 -0.39
C LEU A 151 14.78 -1.93 -1.23
N GLN A 152 16.00 -2.45 -1.34
CA GLN A 152 17.06 -1.78 -2.09
C GLN A 152 16.67 -1.48 -3.54
N GLY A 153 16.84 -0.23 -3.95
CA GLY A 153 16.62 0.28 -5.30
C GLY A 153 15.16 0.44 -5.71
N ILE A 154 14.20 0.27 -4.79
CA ILE A 154 12.77 0.36 -5.10
C ILE A 154 12.06 1.51 -4.37
N THR A 155 10.95 1.97 -4.94
CA THR A 155 10.06 2.95 -4.33
C THR A 155 8.89 2.25 -3.66
N THR A 156 8.67 2.54 -2.39
CA THR A 156 7.65 1.88 -1.57
C THR A 156 6.68 2.86 -0.93
N VAL A 157 5.55 2.35 -0.48
CA VAL A 157 4.55 3.07 0.33
C VAL A 157 3.99 2.17 1.42
N LEU A 158 3.63 2.75 2.57
CA LEU A 158 3.06 2.02 3.70
C LEU A 158 1.54 2.24 3.79
N VAL A 159 0.81 1.14 3.91
CA VAL A 159 -0.63 1.10 4.24
C VAL A 159 -0.85 0.25 5.50
N GLY A 160 -2.03 0.36 6.11
CA GLY A 160 -2.38 -0.43 7.30
C GLY A 160 -3.16 0.38 8.33
N GLN A 161 -3.74 -0.32 9.31
CA GLN A 161 -4.58 0.29 10.35
C GLN A 161 -3.80 1.34 11.18
N SER A 162 -4.53 2.28 11.80
CA SER A 162 -3.92 3.16 12.80
C SER A 162 -3.38 2.35 13.98
N GLY A 163 -2.25 2.76 14.56
CA GLY A 163 -1.66 2.11 15.74
C GLY A 163 -0.74 0.90 15.48
N VAL A 164 -0.67 0.39 14.24
CA VAL A 164 0.25 -0.73 13.88
C VAL A 164 1.75 -0.34 13.84
N GLY A 165 2.05 0.96 13.93
CA GLY A 165 3.44 1.46 14.03
C GLY A 165 4.11 1.85 12.73
N LYS A 166 3.34 2.21 11.67
CA LYS A 166 3.88 2.72 10.39
C LYS A 166 4.92 3.83 10.58
N SER A 167 4.60 4.89 11.33
CA SER A 167 5.53 6.00 11.56
C SER A 167 6.79 5.56 12.32
N SER A 168 6.64 4.66 13.30
CA SER A 168 7.79 4.09 14.02
C SER A 168 8.70 3.30 13.07
N LEU A 169 8.11 2.52 12.15
CA LEU A 169 8.84 1.77 11.15
C LEU A 169 9.61 2.69 10.18
N VAL A 170 8.96 3.75 9.69
CA VAL A 170 9.63 4.77 8.85
C VAL A 170 10.82 5.39 9.57
N ASN A 171 10.64 5.77 10.83
CA ASN A 171 11.72 6.36 11.62
C ASN A 171 12.85 5.38 11.90
N ALA A 172 12.55 4.09 12.09
CA ALA A 172 13.56 3.07 12.34
C ALA A 172 14.35 2.71 11.06
N LEU A 173 13.73 2.82 9.88
CA LEU A 173 14.38 2.65 8.59
C LEU A 173 15.15 3.91 8.13
N GLY A 174 14.85 5.07 8.71
CA GLY A 174 15.54 6.33 8.46
C GLY A 174 16.88 6.43 9.17
N VAL A 175 17.98 6.15 8.45
CA VAL A 175 19.36 6.41 8.90
C VAL A 175 19.71 7.89 8.68
N ASP A 176 19.00 8.78 9.38
CA ASP A 176 19.56 9.98 10.01
C ASP A 176 18.41 10.87 10.54
N LYS A 177 18.51 11.16 11.83
CA LYS A 177 17.78 12.14 12.64
C LYS A 177 16.57 12.85 11.98
N ALA A 178 15.38 12.47 12.47
CA ALA A 178 14.14 13.26 12.50
C ALA A 178 13.38 13.44 11.17
N LEU A 179 12.83 12.35 10.62
CA LEU A 179 11.80 12.44 9.57
C LEU A 179 10.36 12.54 10.13
N ALA A 180 10.09 12.01 11.34
CA ALA A 180 8.84 12.25 12.06
C ALA A 180 9.01 12.12 13.58
N PRO A 181 8.48 13.02 14.43
CA PRO A 181 8.53 12.84 15.89
C PRO A 181 7.76 11.58 16.31
N VAL A 182 8.47 10.59 16.88
CA VAL A 182 7.86 9.43 17.56
C VAL A 182 7.13 9.95 18.79
N GLY A 183 5.80 9.89 18.77
CA GLY A 183 4.95 10.33 19.89
C GLY A 183 4.28 11.69 19.73
N GLY A 184 4.41 12.35 18.58
CA GLY A 184 3.64 13.54 18.27
C GLY A 184 2.62 13.26 17.18
N LEU A 185 1.33 13.34 17.52
CA LEU A 185 0.47 14.22 16.73
C LEU A 185 1.33 15.45 16.42
N SER A 186 1.49 15.80 15.15
CA SER A 186 1.96 17.14 14.82
C SER A 186 1.24 18.07 15.77
N THR A 187 1.99 18.80 16.57
CA THR A 187 1.53 19.91 17.41
C THR A 187 1.10 21.05 16.50
N VAL A 188 0.11 20.74 15.68
CA VAL A 188 -0.91 21.59 15.06
C VAL A 188 -2.24 20.88 15.32
N HIS A 189 -2.42 20.36 16.53
CA HIS A 189 -3.73 20.09 17.08
C HIS A 189 -3.95 21.07 18.21
N ASP A 190 -4.19 22.32 17.84
CA ASP A 190 -5.15 23.11 18.59
C ASP A 190 -5.86 24.07 17.63
N LYS A 191 -7.16 23.78 17.42
CA LYS A 191 -8.13 24.44 16.51
C LYS A 191 -8.19 23.94 15.07
N GLY A 192 -8.93 22.84 14.91
CA GLY A 192 -9.88 22.65 13.80
C GLY A 192 -9.30 22.41 12.40
N MET A 193 -9.90 21.44 11.71
CA MET A 193 -9.69 21.09 10.31
C MET A 193 -8.52 20.11 10.07
N HIS A 194 -8.90 18.85 9.85
CA HIS A 194 -8.14 17.85 9.10
C HIS A 194 -7.32 18.51 7.98
N THR A 195 -6.02 18.23 7.84
CA THR A 195 -5.29 18.13 6.55
C THR A 195 -3.77 18.13 6.72
N THR A 196 -3.12 16.97 6.59
CA THR A 196 -1.79 16.93 5.95
C THR A 196 -2.07 16.64 4.47
N THR A 197 -2.02 17.65 3.60
CA THR A 197 -2.52 17.56 2.21
C THR A 197 -1.47 17.14 1.18
N THR A 198 -0.20 17.07 1.56
CA THR A 198 0.91 16.87 0.63
C THR A 198 1.61 15.53 0.87
N SER A 199 1.60 14.69 -0.17
CA SER A 199 2.45 13.51 -0.26
C SER A 199 3.93 13.93 -0.24
N ARG A 200 4.79 13.21 0.47
CA ARG A 200 6.24 13.45 0.52
C ARG A 200 7.01 12.22 0.06
N LEU A 201 8.13 12.45 -0.63
CA LEU A 201 9.13 11.44 -0.96
C LEU A 201 10.26 11.55 0.05
N PHE A 202 10.67 10.41 0.59
CA PHE A 202 11.80 10.30 1.50
C PHE A 202 12.83 9.37 0.87
N HIS A 203 14.05 9.86 0.71
CA HIS A 203 15.20 9.05 0.33
C HIS A 203 15.79 8.41 1.58
N LEU A 204 15.64 7.10 1.69
CA LEU A 204 16.21 6.28 2.76
C LEU A 204 17.50 5.64 2.25
N ALA A 205 18.25 4.98 3.13
CA ALA A 205 19.53 4.37 2.78
C ALA A 205 19.33 3.20 1.79
N GLY A 206 19.31 3.55 0.49
CA GLY A 206 19.19 2.63 -0.62
C GLY A 206 17.78 2.42 -1.18
N PHE A 207 16.75 3.10 -0.68
CA PHE A 207 15.38 2.98 -1.21
C PHE A 207 14.54 4.22 -0.96
N ASP A 208 13.42 4.33 -1.67
CA ASP A 208 12.56 5.51 -1.60
C ASP A 208 11.24 5.17 -0.91
N LEU A 209 10.76 6.08 -0.06
CA LEU A 209 9.48 5.97 0.61
C LEU A 209 8.58 7.15 0.27
N ILE A 210 7.38 6.86 -0.24
CA ILE A 210 6.33 7.85 -0.39
C ILE A 210 5.41 7.79 0.83
N ASP A 211 5.24 8.91 1.52
CA ASP A 211 4.26 9.06 2.59
C ASP A 211 3.13 9.99 2.17
N SER A 212 1.91 9.47 2.10
CA SER A 212 0.72 10.24 1.74
C SER A 212 -0.47 9.82 2.59
N PRO A 213 -1.17 10.76 3.26
CA PRO A 213 -2.35 10.43 4.06
C PRO A 213 -3.45 9.74 3.27
N GLY A 214 -3.67 10.11 2.00
CA GLY A 214 -4.68 9.45 1.18
C GLY A 214 -4.28 8.06 0.68
N ILE A 215 -2.99 7.70 0.74
CA ILE A 215 -2.53 6.32 0.57
C ILE A 215 -2.71 5.54 1.88
N ARG A 216 -2.55 6.19 3.05
CA ARG A 216 -2.80 5.54 4.36
C ARG A 216 -4.27 5.18 4.60
N GLU A 217 -5.20 5.93 4.00
CA GLU A 217 -6.65 5.70 4.04
C GLU A 217 -7.17 4.91 2.82
N PHE A 218 -6.27 4.25 2.09
CA PHE A 218 -6.60 3.49 0.90
C PHE A 218 -7.65 2.39 1.16
N GLY A 219 -8.57 2.23 0.21
CA GLY A 219 -9.64 1.24 0.28
C GLY A 219 -10.34 1.06 -1.07
N LEU A 220 -11.31 0.14 -1.12
CA LEU A 220 -11.95 -0.36 -2.34
C LEU A 220 -12.98 0.58 -3.00
N GLY A 221 -12.96 1.88 -2.71
CA GLY A 221 -14.10 2.78 -2.93
C GLY A 221 -14.65 2.87 -4.37
N HIS A 222 -13.89 2.43 -5.39
CA HIS A 222 -14.41 2.32 -6.76
C HIS A 222 -13.78 1.14 -7.51
N ILE A 223 -13.92 -0.07 -6.96
CA ILE A 223 -13.60 -1.30 -7.69
C ILE A 223 -14.88 -1.99 -8.14
N SER A 224 -14.88 -2.56 -9.33
CA SER A 224 -15.97 -3.41 -9.82
C SER A 224 -15.94 -4.78 -9.14
N PRO A 225 -17.08 -5.51 -9.09
CA PRO A 225 -17.12 -6.90 -8.61
C PRO A 225 -16.09 -7.81 -9.30
N GLN A 226 -15.84 -7.60 -10.60
CA GLN A 226 -14.83 -8.35 -11.35
C GLN A 226 -13.41 -8.04 -10.85
N GLN A 227 -13.09 -6.77 -10.59
CA GLN A 227 -11.78 -6.40 -10.04
C GLN A 227 -11.57 -6.96 -8.63
N VAL A 228 -12.65 -7.10 -7.84
CA VAL A 228 -12.56 -7.80 -6.55
C VAL A 228 -12.14 -9.24 -6.79
N PHE A 229 -12.84 -9.95 -7.66
CA PHE A 229 -12.55 -11.34 -7.99
C PHE A 229 -11.11 -11.51 -8.49
N ASP A 230 -10.69 -10.67 -9.44
CA ASP A 230 -9.34 -10.72 -10.02
C ASP A 230 -8.24 -10.32 -9.04
N GLY A 231 -8.59 -9.59 -7.97
CA GLY A 231 -7.69 -9.21 -6.88
C GLY A 231 -7.43 -10.31 -5.86
N PHE A 232 -8.26 -11.36 -5.82
CA PHE A 232 -7.91 -12.60 -5.11
C PHE A 232 -7.19 -13.54 -6.07
N VAL A 233 -5.87 -13.63 -5.94
CA VAL A 233 -4.98 -14.36 -6.86
C VAL A 233 -5.38 -15.83 -7.07
N GLU A 234 -5.84 -16.47 -6.00
CA GLU A 234 -6.30 -17.85 -5.99
C GLU A 234 -7.68 -18.03 -6.64
N LEU A 235 -8.58 -17.03 -6.52
CA LEU A 235 -9.88 -17.05 -7.18
C LEU A 235 -9.71 -16.79 -8.69
N ARG A 236 -8.87 -15.81 -9.03
CA ARG A 236 -8.48 -15.49 -10.41
C ARG A 236 -7.94 -16.71 -11.15
N ALA A 237 -7.15 -17.55 -10.48
CA ALA A 237 -6.61 -18.78 -11.08
C ALA A 237 -7.71 -19.78 -11.50
N LEU A 238 -8.89 -19.71 -10.87
CA LEU A 238 -10.05 -20.55 -11.15
C LEU A 238 -11.12 -19.86 -12.01
N ALA A 239 -10.83 -18.67 -12.53
CA ALA A 239 -11.76 -17.92 -13.37
C ALA A 239 -12.28 -18.76 -14.55
N GLY A 240 -13.61 -18.77 -14.74
CA GLY A 240 -14.26 -19.49 -15.86
C GLY A 240 -14.26 -21.01 -15.76
N GLN A 241 -13.79 -21.60 -14.65
CA GLN A 241 -13.82 -23.05 -14.43
C GLN A 241 -15.15 -23.55 -13.85
N CYS A 242 -16.03 -22.64 -13.43
CA CYS A 242 -17.38 -23.00 -13.01
C CYS A 242 -18.21 -23.49 -14.20
N LYS A 243 -19.12 -24.42 -13.94
CA LYS A 243 -20.07 -24.92 -14.94
C LYS A 243 -20.95 -23.83 -15.56
N PHE A 244 -21.40 -22.89 -14.72
CA PHE A 244 -22.20 -21.75 -15.13
C PHE A 244 -21.33 -20.51 -15.29
N ARG A 245 -21.60 -19.71 -16.34
CA ARG A 245 -20.86 -18.48 -16.63
C ARG A 245 -21.18 -17.34 -15.65
N ASP A 246 -22.37 -17.38 -15.08
CA ASP A 246 -22.96 -16.42 -14.12
C ASP A 246 -23.06 -17.02 -12.72
N CYS A 247 -22.18 -17.96 -12.37
CA CYS A 247 -22.11 -18.54 -11.04
C CYS A 247 -21.82 -17.44 -10.00
N ALA A 248 -22.68 -17.31 -8.99
CA ALA A 248 -22.50 -16.41 -7.85
C ALA A 248 -21.65 -17.03 -6.74
N HIS A 249 -21.29 -18.31 -6.89
CA HIS A 249 -20.43 -19.07 -5.97
C HIS A 249 -21.03 -19.29 -4.57
N GLN A 250 -22.34 -19.15 -4.41
CA GLN A 250 -23.05 -19.20 -3.12
C GLN A 250 -23.78 -20.53 -2.86
N GLY A 251 -23.58 -21.54 -3.72
CA GLY A 251 -24.15 -22.87 -3.53
C GLY A 251 -24.58 -23.55 -4.83
N GLU A 252 -24.18 -23.02 -5.98
CA GLU A 252 -24.46 -23.63 -7.27
C GLU A 252 -23.74 -24.97 -7.42
N PRO A 253 -24.40 -25.97 -8.06
CA PRO A 253 -23.76 -27.24 -8.32
C PRO A 253 -22.59 -27.06 -9.29
N ASP A 254 -21.51 -27.82 -9.07
CA ASP A 254 -20.28 -27.77 -9.86
C ASP A 254 -19.60 -26.38 -9.87
N CYS A 255 -19.67 -25.65 -8.75
CA CYS A 255 -18.90 -24.43 -8.54
C CYS A 255 -17.43 -24.75 -8.23
N ALA A 256 -16.51 -24.26 -9.09
CA ALA A 256 -15.08 -24.51 -8.94
C ALA A 256 -14.51 -23.91 -7.64
N LEU A 257 -15.01 -22.75 -7.19
CA LEU A 257 -14.54 -22.13 -5.95
C LEU A 257 -14.94 -22.95 -4.71
N GLN A 258 -16.19 -23.44 -4.67
CA GLN A 258 -16.67 -24.26 -3.57
C GLN A 258 -15.91 -25.60 -3.52
N ALA A 259 -15.73 -26.26 -4.67
CA ALA A 259 -14.93 -27.48 -4.75
C ALA A 259 -13.47 -27.25 -4.32
N ALA A 260 -12.90 -26.09 -4.65
CA ALA A 260 -11.54 -25.71 -4.24
C ALA A 260 -11.43 -25.44 -2.73
N VAL A 261 -12.48 -24.91 -2.09
CA VAL A 261 -12.57 -24.81 -0.63
C VAL A 261 -12.68 -26.19 0.02
N GLU A 262 -13.56 -27.06 -0.50
CA GLU A 262 -13.68 -28.46 -0.01
C GLU A 262 -12.37 -29.25 -0.13
N ALA A 263 -11.59 -28.99 -1.18
CA ALA A 263 -10.28 -29.58 -1.40
C ALA A 263 -9.15 -28.94 -0.57
N GLY A 264 -9.41 -27.83 0.15
CA GLY A 264 -8.41 -27.09 0.92
C GLY A 264 -7.42 -26.28 0.08
N THR A 265 -7.68 -26.11 -1.22
CA THR A 265 -6.85 -25.29 -2.12
C THR A 265 -7.15 -23.79 -2.00
N ILE A 266 -8.37 -23.44 -1.60
CA ILE A 266 -8.73 -22.08 -1.18
C ILE A 266 -9.12 -22.15 0.29
N HIS A 267 -8.58 -21.24 1.10
CA HIS A 267 -8.96 -21.13 2.50
C HIS A 267 -10.38 -20.54 2.64
N GLU A 268 -11.20 -21.08 3.53
CA GLU A 268 -12.59 -20.63 3.73
C GLU A 268 -12.68 -19.14 4.10
N ASP A 269 -11.75 -18.65 4.93
CA ASP A 269 -11.66 -17.23 5.31
C ASP A 269 -11.48 -16.31 4.10
N ARG A 270 -10.75 -16.76 3.08
CA ARG A 270 -10.49 -15.96 1.87
C ARG A 270 -11.75 -15.84 1.02
N LEU A 271 -12.48 -16.94 0.83
CA LEU A 271 -13.76 -16.91 0.12
C LEU A 271 -14.82 -16.11 0.91
N SER A 272 -14.84 -16.24 2.25
CA SER A 272 -15.72 -15.45 3.12
C SER A 272 -15.45 -13.96 3.00
N SER A 273 -14.17 -13.57 3.02
CA SER A 273 -13.72 -12.20 2.84
C SER A 273 -14.07 -11.63 1.47
N TYR A 274 -13.94 -12.42 0.39
CA TYR A 274 -14.40 -12.06 -0.94
C TYR A 274 -15.88 -11.64 -0.95
N PHE A 275 -16.77 -12.45 -0.35
CA PHE A 275 -18.20 -12.10 -0.25
C PHE A 275 -18.44 -10.87 0.63
N GLN A 276 -17.78 -10.78 1.79
CA GLN A 276 -17.91 -9.59 2.66
C GLN A 276 -17.46 -8.30 1.97
N ILE A 277 -16.47 -8.39 1.09
CA ILE A 277 -16.03 -7.27 0.27
C ILE A 277 -17.11 -6.94 -0.76
N LEU A 278 -17.59 -7.91 -1.52
CA LEU A 278 -18.65 -7.71 -2.52
C LEU A 278 -19.92 -7.08 -1.94
N ASP A 279 -20.36 -7.55 -0.78
CA ASP A 279 -21.57 -7.04 -0.10
C ASP A 279 -21.42 -5.59 0.37
N SER A 280 -20.18 -5.09 0.45
CA SER A 280 -19.87 -3.74 0.94
C SER A 280 -19.60 -2.71 -0.17
N LEU A 281 -19.61 -3.13 -1.44
CA LEU A 281 -19.45 -2.24 -2.60
C LEU A 281 -20.71 -1.43 -2.86
#